data_AF-A0A923FF14-F1
#
_entry.id   AF-A0A923FF14-F1
#
_cell.length_a   1.000
_cell.length_b   1.000
_cell.length_c   1.000
_cell.angle_alpha   90.00
_cell.angle_beta   90.00
_cell.angle_gamma   90.00
#
_symmetry.space_group_name_H-M   'P 1'
#
loop_
_entity.id
_entity.type
_entity.pdbx_description
1 polymer ?
#
loop_
_entity_poly.entity_id
_entity_poly.type
_entity_poly.pdbx_seq_one_letter_code
_entity_poly.pdbx_strand_id
1 'polypeptide(L)'
;MPSDFSGAYVSCYASGIDYVDATQKALKRLSDDGLYPIEILEPIHEMNSGDWFEHIKEQWVDHFESMPTQLEFEEAMQNNKVVYGPFGSYS
;
A
#
# COMPACT_ATOMS: atom_id res chain seq x y z
N MET A 1 0.59 2.99 19.79
CA MET A 1 1.11 4.24 19.19
C MET A 1 1.61 5.15 20.31
N PRO A 2 2.64 5.98 20.08
CA PRO A 2 2.97 7.08 20.99
C PRO A 2 1.73 7.94 21.25
N SER A 3 1.62 8.54 22.44
CA SER A 3 0.44 9.30 22.89
C SER A 3 0.10 10.50 22.01
N ASP A 4 1.05 10.97 21.21
CA ASP A 4 0.96 12.23 20.48
C ASP A 4 0.43 12.05 19.05
N PHE A 5 0.07 10.81 18.66
CA PHE A 5 -0.48 10.51 17.34
C PHE A 5 -1.92 9.99 17.46
N SER A 6 -2.80 10.59 16.66
CA SER A 6 -4.21 10.20 16.54
C SER A 6 -4.39 8.97 15.63
N GLY A 7 -3.48 8.77 14.68
CA GLY A 7 -3.48 7.60 13.80
C GLY A 7 -2.43 7.67 12.70
N ALA A 8 -2.51 6.73 11.76
CA ALA A 8 -1.66 6.71 10.58
C ALA A 8 -2.44 6.33 9.32
N TYR A 9 -1.96 6.80 8.18
CA TYR A 9 -2.38 6.37 6.85
C TYR A 9 -1.29 5.51 6.21
N VAL A 10 -1.71 4.53 5.43
CA VAL A 10 -0.82 3.68 4.64
C VAL A 10 -1.46 3.39 3.29
N SER A 11 -0.72 3.63 2.22
CA SER A 11 -1.12 3.19 0.88
C SER A 11 -0.87 1.70 0.74
N CYS A 12 -1.87 0.95 0.29
CA CYS A 12 -1.79 -0.48 0.08
C CYS A 12 -1.93 -0.80 -1.41
N TYR A 13 -1.03 -1.63 -1.93
CA TYR A 13 -1.02 -2.08 -3.31
C TYR A 13 -1.28 -3.57 -3.35
N ALA A 14 -2.28 -3.97 -4.11
CA ALA A 14 -2.64 -5.36 -4.29
C ALA A 14 -3.19 -5.58 -5.71
N SER A 15 -2.90 -6.73 -6.30
CA SER A 15 -3.51 -7.16 -7.54
C SER A 15 -4.92 -7.70 -7.28
N GLY A 16 -5.88 -7.32 -8.12
CA GLY A 16 -7.24 -7.86 -8.07
C GLY A 16 -7.88 -7.91 -9.46
N ILE A 17 -8.97 -8.67 -9.57
CA ILE A 17 -9.81 -8.68 -10.78
C ILE A 17 -10.54 -7.34 -10.91
N ASP A 18 -10.91 -6.76 -9.77
CA ASP A 18 -11.45 -5.42 -9.62
C ASP A 18 -10.94 -4.78 -8.31
N TYR A 19 -11.31 -3.53 -8.07
CA TYR A 19 -10.92 -2.80 -6.87
C TYR A 19 -11.46 -3.44 -5.58
N VAL A 20 -12.58 -4.15 -5.63
CA VAL A 20 -13.19 -4.80 -4.46
C VAL A 20 -12.33 -5.99 -4.01
N ASP A 21 -11.94 -6.85 -4.95
CA ASP A 21 -11.03 -7.99 -4.71
C ASP A 21 -9.67 -7.51 -4.19
N ALA A 22 -9.09 -6.48 -4.81
CA ALA A 22 -7.83 -5.89 -4.36
C ALA A 22 -7.93 -5.34 -2.93
N THR A 23 -9.02 -4.63 -2.63
CA THR A 23 -9.27 -4.06 -1.29
C THR A 23 -9.43 -5.15 -0.24
N GLN A 24 -10.19 -6.20 -0.53
CA GLN A 24 -10.37 -7.31 0.40
C GLN A 24 -9.05 -8.02 0.72
N LYS A 25 -8.17 -8.20 -0.27
CA LYS A 25 -6.82 -8.76 -0.05
C LYS A 25 -5.98 -7.85 0.84
N ALA A 26 -6.00 -6.55 0.59
CA ALA A 26 -5.27 -5.58 1.42
C ALA A 26 -5.77 -5.59 2.87
N LEU A 27 -7.09 -5.54 3.09
CA LEU A 27 -7.70 -5.58 4.43
C LEU A 27 -7.38 -6.88 5.17
N LYS A 28 -7.46 -8.02 4.47
CA LYS A 28 -7.11 -9.31 5.06
C LYS A 28 -5.66 -9.33 5.51
N ARG A 29 -4.74 -8.85 4.65
CA ARG A 29 -3.32 -8.80 4.99
C ARG A 29 -3.05 -7.88 6.19
N LEU A 30 -3.67 -6.69 6.21
CA LEU A 30 -3.55 -5.77 7.33
C LEU A 30 -4.00 -6.45 8.64
N SER A 31 -5.14 -7.14 8.62
CA SER A 31 -5.63 -7.90 9.77
C SER A 31 -4.66 -9.01 10.20
N ASP A 32 -4.08 -9.74 9.24
CA ASP A 32 -3.10 -10.79 9.51
C ASP A 32 -1.82 -10.21 10.16
N ASP A 33 -1.44 -8.99 9.79
CA ASP A 33 -0.32 -8.24 10.36
C ASP A 33 -0.69 -7.49 11.67
N GLY A 34 -1.93 -7.66 12.18
CA GLY A 34 -2.41 -7.06 13.43
C GLY A 34 -2.77 -5.58 13.33
N LEU A 35 -2.97 -5.09 12.10
CA LEU A 35 -3.39 -3.72 11.79
C LEU A 35 -4.89 -3.70 11.49
N TYR A 36 -5.60 -2.76 12.11
CA TYR A 36 -7.05 -2.67 12.00
C TYR A 36 -7.45 -1.29 11.43
N PRO A 37 -7.61 -1.19 10.10
CA PRO A 37 -8.04 0.06 9.46
C PRO A 37 -9.41 0.49 9.96
N ILE A 38 -9.55 1.79 10.24
CA ILE A 38 -10.83 2.40 10.67
C ILE A 38 -11.61 2.91 9.46
N GLU A 39 -10.89 3.36 8.42
CA GLU A 39 -11.45 3.97 7.22
C GLU A 39 -10.59 3.62 6.00
N ILE A 40 -11.24 3.56 4.83
CA ILE A 40 -10.61 3.42 3.52
C ILE A 40 -10.85 4.73 2.79
N LEU A 41 -9.77 5.41 2.38
CA LEU A 41 -9.89 6.68 1.67
C LEU A 41 -10.25 6.44 0.21
N GLU A 42 -11.28 7.14 -0.27
CA GLU A 42 -11.72 7.12 -1.66
C GLU A 42 -11.13 8.32 -2.44
N PRO A 43 -10.90 8.18 -3.77
CA PRO A 43 -11.15 6.98 -4.57
C PRO A 43 -10.03 5.95 -4.46
N ILE A 44 -10.36 4.67 -4.68
CA ILE A 44 -9.36 3.62 -4.87
C ILE A 44 -8.82 3.74 -6.29
N HIS A 45 -7.50 3.88 -6.40
CA HIS A 45 -6.82 4.07 -7.67
C HIS A 45 -6.29 2.75 -8.24
N GLU A 46 -6.35 2.64 -9.56
CA GLU A 46 -5.72 1.56 -10.32
C GLU A 46 -4.42 2.06 -10.94
N MET A 47 -3.44 1.18 -11.03
CA MET A 47 -2.12 1.46 -11.59
C MET A 47 -1.63 0.24 -12.36
N ASN A 48 -1.01 0.44 -13.51
CA ASN A 48 -0.30 -0.65 -14.19
C ASN A 48 0.92 -1.05 -13.33
N SER A 49 1.15 -2.35 -13.15
CA SER A 49 2.31 -2.79 -12.37
C SER A 49 3.63 -2.27 -12.92
N GLY A 50 3.73 -2.11 -14.25
CA GLY A 50 4.90 -1.57 -14.94
C GLY A 50 5.24 -0.11 -14.62
N ASP A 51 4.30 0.63 -14.03
CA ASP A 51 4.46 2.06 -13.70
C ASP A 51 4.95 2.29 -12.26
N TRP A 52 5.20 1.21 -11.50
CA TRP A 52 5.55 1.28 -10.08
C TRP A 52 6.74 2.20 -9.79
N PHE A 53 7.83 2.08 -10.55
CA PHE A 53 9.05 2.88 -10.35
C PHE A 53 8.78 4.39 -10.44
N GLU A 54 8.07 4.83 -11.48
CA GLU A 54 7.76 6.26 -11.65
C GLU A 54 6.77 6.72 -10.58
N HIS A 55 5.77 5.89 -10.26
CA HIS A 55 4.79 6.17 -9.21
C HIS A 55 5.44 6.43 -7.84
N ILE A 56 6.34 5.56 -7.36
CA ILE A 56 6.99 5.77 -6.06
C ILE A 56 7.95 6.96 -6.06
N LYS A 57 8.54 7.28 -7.21
CA LYS A 57 9.42 8.44 -7.36
C LYS A 57 8.64 9.74 -7.29
N GLU A 58 7.41 9.78 -7.79
CA GLU A 58 6.53 10.94 -7.69
C GLU A 58 5.92 11.09 -6.29
N GLN A 59 5.48 9.98 -5.68
CA GLN A 59 4.79 10.03 -4.38
C GLN A 59 5.74 10.13 -3.18
N TRP A 60 6.89 9.45 -3.22
CA TRP A 60 7.74 9.24 -2.05
C TRP A 60 9.23 9.31 -2.38
N VAL A 61 9.66 10.46 -2.90
CA VAL A 61 11.08 10.73 -3.23
C VAL A 61 12.02 10.35 -2.08
N ASP A 62 11.68 10.75 -0.85
CA ASP A 62 12.52 10.55 0.34
C ASP A 62 12.55 9.09 0.84
N HIS A 63 11.59 8.27 0.42
CA HIS A 63 11.50 6.86 0.81
C HIS A 63 11.79 5.91 -0.35
N PHE A 64 12.12 6.44 -1.53
CA PHE A 64 12.31 5.68 -2.76
C PHE A 64 13.24 4.48 -2.58
N GLU A 65 14.38 4.65 -1.92
CA GLU A 65 15.36 3.58 -1.69
C GLU A 65 14.88 2.48 -0.72
N SER A 66 13.84 2.75 0.07
CA SER A 66 13.22 1.78 0.99
C SER A 66 12.04 1.02 0.37
N MET A 67 11.63 1.39 -0.83
CA MET A 67 10.54 0.74 -1.55
C MET A 67 11.06 -0.45 -2.38
N PRO A 68 10.22 -1.47 -2.63
CA PRO A 68 10.53 -2.54 -3.56
C PRO A 68 10.95 -2.00 -4.93
N THR A 69 11.89 -2.69 -5.57
CA THR A 69 12.19 -2.46 -6.98
C THR A 69 11.00 -2.81 -7.88
N GLN A 70 11.02 -2.34 -9.13
CA GLN A 70 10.03 -2.68 -10.15
C GLN A 70 9.79 -4.20 -10.25
N LEU A 71 10.88 -4.98 -10.30
CA LEU A 71 10.82 -6.43 -10.41
C LEU A 71 10.18 -7.07 -9.16
N GLU A 72 10.61 -6.66 -7.95
CA GLU A 72 10.07 -7.20 -6.70
C GLU A 72 8.59 -6.86 -6.53
N PHE A 73 8.16 -5.67 -6.96
CA PHE A 73 6.76 -5.27 -6.95
C PHE A 73 5.92 -6.14 -7.90
N GLU A 74 6.38 -6.34 -9.15
CA GLU A 74 5.69 -7.20 -10.11
C GLU A 74 5.60 -8.65 -9.63
N GLU A 75 6.69 -9.19 -9.06
CA GLU A 75 6.69 -10.50 -8.43
C GLU A 75 5.70 -10.57 -7.26
N ALA A 76 5.61 -9.52 -6.45
CA ALA A 76 4.63 -9.44 -5.36
C ALA A 76 3.19 -9.49 -5.90
N MET A 77 2.88 -8.73 -6.96
CA MET A 77 1.56 -8.74 -7.60
C MET A 77 1.23 -10.13 -8.18
N GLN A 78 2.17 -10.76 -8.87
CA GLN A 78 1.98 -12.12 -9.42
C GLN A 78 1.74 -13.16 -8.33
N ASN A 79 2.36 -12.99 -7.16
CA ASN A 79 2.22 -13.88 -6.01
C ASN A 79 1.06 -13.50 -5.08
N ASN A 80 0.15 -12.61 -5.49
CA ASN A 80 -0.97 -12.11 -4.68
C ASN A 80 -0.55 -11.56 -3.30
N LYS A 81 0.64 -10.96 -3.22
CA LYS A 81 1.10 -10.25 -2.03
C LYS A 81 0.54 -8.83 -2.02
N VAL A 82 0.48 -8.25 -0.83
CA VAL A 82 0.17 -6.83 -0.62
C VAL A 82 1.47 -6.10 -0.32
N VAL A 83 1.70 -4.99 -1.01
CA VAL A 83 2.83 -4.10 -0.77
C VAL A 83 2.31 -2.87 -0.05
N TYR A 84 3.03 -2.43 0.99
CA TYR A 84 2.71 -1.22 1.73
C TYR A 84 3.63 -0.08 1.32
N GLY A 85 3.03 1.11 1.20
CA GLY A 85 3.78 2.36 1.20
C GLY A 85 4.26 2.75 2.60
N PRO A 86 4.95 3.88 2.72
CA PRO A 86 5.33 4.45 4.01
C PRO A 86 4.10 4.77 4.87
N PHE A 87 4.23 4.55 6.19
CA PHE A 87 3.19 4.93 7.15
C PHE A 87 3.33 6.41 7.50
N GLY A 88 2.32 7.21 7.12
CA GLY A 88 2.23 8.62 7.47
C GLY A 88 1.40 8.83 8.73
N SER A 89 2.00 9.33 9.82
CA SER A 89 1.27 9.63 11.06
C SER A 89 0.56 10.99 10.99
N TYR A 90 -0.58 11.12 11.66
CA TYR A 90 -1.25 12.39 11.89
C TYR A 90 -1.59 12.56 13.38
N SER A 91 -1.72 13.82 13.78
CA SER A 91 -2.03 14.29 15.13
C SER A 91 -3.38 14.98 15.16
#